data_AF-A0A919T4S9-F1
#
_entry.id   AF-A0A919T4S9-F1
#
_cell.length_a   1.000
_cell.length_b   1.000
_cell.length_c   1.000
_cell.angle_alpha   90.00
_cell.angle_beta   90.00
_cell.angle_gamma   90.00
#
_symmetry.space_group_name_H-M   'P 1'
#
loop_
_entity.id
_entity.type
_entity.pdbx_description
1 polymer ?
#
loop_
_entity_poly.entity_id
_entity_poly.type
_entity_poly.pdbx_seq_one_letter_code
_entity_poly.pdbx_strand_id
1 'polypeptide(L)'
;MADVIALLGGGILQTHDPVRCAGQVCCIHNSTAHHMVAWPQVWRSDWGGFMERQCPHGIGHPDPDDLAVRTVEGMGVHGCDGCCRKRKDEAP
;
A
#
# COMPACT_ATOMS: atom_id res chain seq x y z
N MET A 1 -8.74 10.07 17.66
CA MET A 1 -9.89 10.22 16.74
C MET A 1 -9.61 9.40 15.49
N ALA A 2 -10.65 8.85 14.85
CA ALA A 2 -10.46 8.19 13.55
C ALA A 2 -9.90 9.20 12.54
N ASP A 3 -9.04 8.72 11.65
CA ASP A 3 -8.50 9.50 10.54
C ASP A 3 -9.19 9.11 9.23
N VAL A 4 -9.15 9.99 8.23
CA VAL A 4 -9.90 9.85 6.98
C VAL A 4 -9.01 10.20 5.81
N ILE A 5 -8.77 9.23 4.92
CA ILE A 5 -7.94 9.41 3.74
C ILE A 5 -8.74 9.29 2.45
N ALA A 6 -8.33 10.04 1.43
CA ALA A 6 -8.83 9.89 0.08
C ALA A 6 -7.99 8.85 -0.67
N LEU A 7 -8.66 8.00 -1.45
CA LEU A 7 -8.06 6.97 -2.28
C LEU A 7 -8.24 7.30 -3.76
N LEU A 8 -7.41 6.68 -4.60
CA LEU A 8 -7.57 6.74 -6.04
C LEU A 8 -8.97 6.21 -6.43
N GLY A 9 -9.61 6.90 -7.38
CA GLY A 9 -10.99 6.60 -7.78
C GLY A 9 -12.07 7.29 -6.93
N GLY A 10 -11.68 8.18 -6.01
CA GLY A 10 -12.61 9.01 -5.24
C GLY A 10 -13.19 8.33 -3.99
N GLY A 11 -12.63 7.17 -3.61
CA GLY A 11 -12.99 6.49 -2.37
C GLY A 11 -12.50 7.26 -1.15
N ILE A 12 -13.22 7.12 -0.03
CA ILE A 12 -12.80 7.63 1.28
C ILE A 12 -12.67 6.43 2.22
N LEU A 13 -11.53 6.31 2.90
CA LEU A 13 -11.29 5.26 3.88
C LEU A 13 -11.15 5.88 5.27
N GLN A 14 -12.01 5.43 6.19
CA GLN A 14 -11.88 5.77 7.61
C GLN A 14 -10.94 4.78 8.28
N THR A 15 -9.85 5.28 8.82
CA THR A 15 -8.81 4.49 9.49
C THR A 15 -8.89 4.68 11.00
N HIS A 16 -8.02 3.97 11.72
CA HIS A 16 -7.75 4.33 13.11
C HIS A 16 -7.01 5.66 13.22
N ASP A 17 -6.89 6.16 14.45
CA ASP A 17 -6.01 7.28 14.80
C ASP A 17 -4.54 6.93 14.48
N PRO A 18 -3.77 7.80 13.82
CA PRO A 18 -2.37 7.55 13.47
C PRO A 18 -1.49 7.14 14.66
N VAL A 19 -1.84 7.55 15.88
CA VAL A 19 -1.11 7.15 17.09
C VAL A 19 -1.18 5.63 17.32
N ARG A 20 -2.22 4.94 16.83
CA ARG A 20 -2.35 3.48 17.02
C ARG A 20 -1.32 2.67 16.23
N CYS A 21 -0.77 3.20 15.15
CA CYS A 21 0.27 2.55 14.35
C CYS A 21 1.65 3.20 14.54
N ALA A 22 1.79 4.09 15.54
CA ALA A 22 3.07 4.72 15.84
C ALA A 22 4.14 3.66 16.15
N GLY A 23 5.26 3.72 15.42
CA GLY A 23 6.38 2.79 15.56
C GLY A 23 6.14 1.40 14.95
N GLN A 24 5.05 1.19 14.22
CA GLN A 24 4.76 -0.03 13.46
C GLN A 24 4.68 0.29 11.96
N VAL A 25 4.97 -0.69 11.11
CA VAL A 25 4.79 -0.52 9.65
C VAL A 25 3.31 -0.32 9.35
N CYS A 26 3.00 0.72 8.58
CA CYS A 26 1.63 1.02 8.16
C CYS A 26 1.64 1.67 6.78
N CYS A 27 0.99 1.05 5.79
CA CYS A 27 0.91 1.59 4.43
C CYS A 27 0.24 2.97 4.33
N ILE A 28 -0.51 3.41 5.35
CA ILE A 28 -1.22 4.69 5.36
C ILE A 28 -0.46 5.77 6.15
N HIS A 29 -0.11 5.47 7.40
CA HIS A 29 0.43 6.49 8.33
C HIS A 29 1.94 6.41 8.55
N ASN A 30 2.54 5.24 8.32
CA ASN A 30 3.96 5.00 8.61
C ASN A 30 4.58 4.04 7.59
N SER A 31 4.55 4.47 6.32
CA SER A 31 5.07 3.66 5.22
C SER A 31 6.58 3.54 5.29
N THR A 32 7.12 2.39 4.92
CA THR A 32 8.57 2.24 4.78
C THR A 32 9.06 2.99 3.53
N ALA A 33 10.37 3.24 3.48
CA ALA A 33 10.97 3.83 2.28
C ALA A 33 11.00 2.76 1.17
N HIS A 34 10.05 2.85 0.24
CA HIS A 34 10.02 2.05 -0.97
C HIS A 34 9.56 2.90 -2.17
N HIS A 35 9.99 2.58 -3.39
CA HIS A 35 9.76 3.40 -4.59
C HIS A 35 8.30 3.56 -4.99
N MET A 36 7.43 2.69 -4.45
CA MET A 36 5.99 2.72 -4.65
C MET A 36 5.27 3.64 -3.66
N VAL A 37 5.95 4.20 -2.64
CA VAL A 37 5.31 5.00 -1.58
C VAL A 37 4.61 6.25 -2.09
N ALA A 38 5.06 6.78 -3.23
CA ALA A 38 4.45 7.95 -3.88
C ALA A 38 3.31 7.57 -4.84
N TRP A 39 3.06 6.27 -5.05
CA TRP A 39 2.01 5.83 -5.97
C TRP A 39 0.64 5.95 -5.32
N PRO A 40 -0.40 6.28 -6.09
CA PRO A 40 -1.76 6.37 -5.58
C PRO A 40 -2.22 5.05 -4.94
N GLN A 41 -2.97 5.16 -3.84
CA GLN A 41 -3.49 4.02 -3.09
C GLN A 41 -4.89 3.63 -3.56
N VAL A 42 -5.13 2.33 -3.64
CA VAL A 42 -6.43 1.72 -3.98
C VAL A 42 -6.76 0.67 -2.93
N TRP A 43 -7.93 0.80 -2.29
CA TRP A 43 -8.42 -0.23 -1.38
C TRP A 43 -9.23 -1.27 -2.14
N ARG A 44 -8.81 -2.54 -2.07
CA ARG A 44 -9.44 -3.68 -2.74
C ARG A 44 -10.41 -4.42 -1.83
N SER A 45 -11.52 -3.75 -1.48
CA SER A 45 -12.60 -4.38 -0.71
C SER A 45 -13.22 -5.59 -1.43
N ASP A 46 -13.16 -5.60 -2.76
CA ASP A 46 -13.67 -6.65 -3.64
C ASP A 46 -12.87 -7.96 -3.55
N TRP A 47 -11.60 -7.92 -3.14
CA TRP A 47 -10.70 -9.09 -3.09
C TRP A 47 -10.32 -9.48 -1.65
N GLY A 48 -11.24 -9.29 -0.69
CA GLY A 48 -11.00 -9.63 0.71
C GLY A 48 -10.31 -8.52 1.51
N GLY A 49 -10.16 -7.34 0.92
CA GLY A 49 -9.76 -6.11 1.61
C GLY A 49 -8.25 -6.04 1.86
N PHE A 50 -7.48 -5.49 0.92
CA PHE A 50 -6.07 -5.14 1.07
C PHE A 50 -5.74 -3.86 0.30
N MET A 51 -4.57 -3.28 0.57
CA MET A 51 -4.12 -2.06 -0.08
C MET A 51 -3.25 -2.35 -1.29
N GLU A 52 -3.54 -1.67 -2.40
CA GLU A 52 -2.70 -1.63 -3.59
C GLU A 52 -2.13 -0.23 -3.81
N ARG A 53 -0.98 -0.18 -4.49
CA ARG A 53 -0.38 0.99 -5.10
C ARG A 53 -0.58 0.89 -6.62
N GLN A 54 -1.18 1.89 -7.25
CA GLN A 54 -1.28 1.93 -8.72
C GLN A 54 -0.01 2.54 -9.34
N CYS A 55 0.69 1.80 -10.18
CA CYS A 55 1.89 2.32 -10.86
C CYS A 55 1.53 3.39 -11.92
N PRO A 56 2.52 4.15 -12.44
CA PRO A 56 2.28 5.14 -13.50
C PRO A 56 1.66 4.58 -14.79
N HIS A 57 1.70 3.27 -15.01
CA HIS A 57 1.10 2.60 -16.17
C HIS A 57 -0.35 2.16 -15.91
N GLY A 58 -0.89 2.42 -14.72
CA GLY A 58 -2.28 2.11 -14.34
C GLY A 58 -2.47 0.72 -13.74
N ILE A 59 -1.40 -0.04 -13.47
CA ILE A 59 -1.47 -1.39 -12.92
C ILE A 59 -1.46 -1.34 -11.39
N GLY A 60 -2.38 -2.06 -10.75
CA GLY A 60 -2.42 -2.23 -9.29
C GLY A 60 -1.39 -3.25 -8.82
N HIS A 61 -0.62 -2.87 -7.81
CA HIS A 61 0.38 -3.73 -7.15
C HIS A 61 0.08 -3.79 -5.66
N PRO A 62 0.13 -4.97 -5.02
CA PRO A 62 0.00 -5.08 -3.58
C PRO A 62 0.98 -4.15 -2.86
N ASP A 63 0.49 -3.39 -1.88
CA ASP A 63 1.32 -2.50 -1.10
C ASP A 63 2.30 -3.31 -0.22
N PRO A 64 3.63 -3.08 -0.32
CA PRO A 64 4.61 -3.84 0.44
C PRO A 64 4.44 -3.73 1.96
N ASP A 65 4.00 -2.58 2.47
CA ASP A 65 3.81 -2.34 3.90
C ASP A 65 2.52 -3.00 4.41
N ASP A 66 1.47 -3.02 3.60
CA ASP A 66 0.25 -3.77 3.93
C ASP A 66 0.53 -5.28 3.93
N LEU A 67 1.31 -5.77 2.96
CA LEU A 67 1.76 -7.16 2.94
C LEU A 67 2.66 -7.52 4.12
N ALA A 68 3.52 -6.62 4.58
CA ALA A 68 4.44 -6.88 5.69
C ALA A 68 3.72 -7.17 7.01
N VAL A 69 2.52 -6.60 7.20
CA VAL A 69 1.70 -6.81 8.42
C VAL A 69 0.62 -7.87 8.23
N ARG A 70 0.41 -8.34 7.01
CA ARG A 70 -0.58 -9.39 6.69
C ARG A 70 0.07 -10.76 6.64
N THR A 71 -0.64 -11.74 7.17
CA THR A 71 -0.19 -13.15 7.24
C THR A 71 -0.79 -14.02 6.16
N VAL A 72 -1.49 -13.44 5.17
CA VAL A 72 -2.17 -14.20 4.12
C VAL A 72 -1.16 -14.61 3.05
N GLU A 73 -0.89 -15.90 2.99
CA GLU A 73 -0.01 -16.50 1.99
C GLU A 73 -0.55 -16.25 0.56
N GLY A 74 0.36 -15.94 -0.38
CA GLY A 74 0.01 -15.75 -1.79
C GLY A 74 -0.41 -14.33 -2.20
N MET A 75 -0.69 -13.40 -1.28
CA MET A 75 -1.06 -12.01 -1.63
C MET A 75 0.07 -11.21 -2.30
N GLY A 76 1.32 -11.67 -2.22
CA GLY A 76 2.44 -11.09 -2.96
C GLY A 76 2.48 -11.47 -4.44
N VAL A 77 1.74 -12.51 -4.86
CA VAL A 77 1.71 -12.95 -6.25
C VAL A 77 0.73 -12.07 -7.02
N HIS A 78 1.24 -11.31 -7.98
CA HIS A 78 0.44 -10.35 -8.75
C HIS A 78 0.98 -10.19 -10.17
N GLY A 79 0.15 -9.68 -11.07
CA GLY A 79 0.57 -9.28 -12.41
C GLY A 79 1.47 -8.05 -12.33
N CYS A 80 2.64 -8.11 -12.96
CA CYS A 80 3.62 -7.01 -12.94
C CYS A 80 4.14 -6.73 -14.35
N ASP A 81 4.21 -5.45 -14.71
CA ASP A 81 4.80 -4.97 -15.97
C ASP A 81 6.31 -4.65 -15.85
N GLY A 82 6.91 -4.98 -14.70
CA GLY A 82 8.32 -4.74 -14.40
C GLY A 82 8.58 -3.52 -13.51
N CYS A 83 7.57 -2.71 -13.17
CA CYS A 83 7.75 -1.52 -12.32
C CYS A 83 7.96 -1.85 -10.82
N CYS A 84 7.67 -3.07 -10.37
CA CYS A 84 7.91 -3.48 -8.97
C CYS A 84 9.38 -3.71 -8.63
N ARG A 85 10.28 -3.73 -9.63
CA ARG A 85 11.71 -3.88 -9.38
C ARG A 85 12.21 -2.63 -8.65
N LYS A 86 12.81 -2.81 -7.47
CA LYS A 86 13.54 -1.76 -6.75
C LYS A 86 14.46 -1.02 -7.71
N ARG A 87 14.51 0.31 -7.62
CA ARG A 87 15.53 1.06 -8.36
C ARG A 87 16.89 0.75 -7.73
N LYS A 88 17.97 0.76 -8.53
CA LYS A 88 19.34 0.49 -8.05
C LYS A 88 19.80 1.47 -6.95
N ASP A 89 19.05 2.54 -6.76
CA ASP A 89 19.39 3.69 -5.94
C ASP A 89 18.68 3.67 -4.57
N GLU A 90 17.79 2.69 -4.34
CA GLU A 90 17.22 2.43 -3.01
C GLU A 90 18.25 1.68 -2.16
N ALA A 91 18.96 2.44 -1.32
CA ALA A 91 19.86 1.90 -0.31
C ALA A 91 19.13 0.87 0.60
N PRO A 92 19.85 -0.14 1.11
CA PRO A 92 19.28 -1.16 2.01
C PRO A 92 18.74 -0.60 3.32
#